data_AF-A0A6C0D630-F1
#
_entry.id   AF-A0A6C0D630-F1
#
_cell.length_a   1.000
_cell.length_b   1.000
_cell.length_c   1.000
_cell.angle_alpha   90.00
_cell.angle_beta   90.00
_cell.angle_gamma   90.00
#
_symmetry.space_group_name_H-M   'P 1'
#
loop_
_entity.id
_entity.type
_entity.pdbx_description
1 polymer ?
#
loop_
_entity_poly.entity_id
_entity_poly.type
_entity_poly.pdbx_seq_one_letter_code
_entity_poly.pdbx_strand_id
1 'polypeptide(L)'
;MIINKHPKMMNDTDYDNEIIDYGDYYSYQGELYIKQFPKMWATSHVPETGPGECENCNFYGSWNGVFIGYCMNCADYVYEYQRGHGFITHGEELNNEDIPQLRAMDTYLYGVELDEIITSTPNRDFYELSDSEDSKDSKDSKDSEDDVDRYLDKMKEHKRRYRRSDEPYIQKTPVTDNSCDICSIGK
;
A
#
# COMPACT_ATOMS: atom_id res chain seq x y z
N MET A 1 -3.87 -58.14 8.03
CA MET A 1 -3.47 -57.11 7.04
C MET A 1 -3.88 -55.77 7.61
N ILE A 2 -2.92 -54.97 8.10
CA ILE A 2 -3.17 -53.65 8.68
C ILE A 2 -2.90 -52.64 7.57
N ILE A 3 -3.95 -51.98 7.07
CA ILE A 3 -3.83 -50.96 6.03
C ILE A 3 -3.49 -49.65 6.74
N ASN A 4 -2.20 -49.32 6.79
CA ASN A 4 -1.74 -48.00 7.23
C ASN A 4 -2.22 -46.96 6.22
N LYS A 5 -3.32 -46.27 6.54
CA LYS A 5 -3.72 -45.04 5.85
C LYS A 5 -2.78 -43.94 6.30
N HIS A 6 -1.75 -43.67 5.51
CA HIS A 6 -0.97 -42.44 5.67
C HIS A 6 -1.93 -41.24 5.52
N PRO A 7 -1.92 -40.28 6.45
CA PRO A 7 -2.66 -39.04 6.27
C PRO A 7 -2.13 -38.36 5.00
N LYS A 8 -3.04 -38.07 4.06
CA LYS A 8 -2.70 -37.22 2.92
C LYS A 8 -2.27 -35.89 3.50
N MET A 9 -1.03 -35.49 3.24
CA MET A 9 -0.61 -34.11 3.50
C MET A 9 -1.54 -33.24 2.66
N MET A 10 -2.43 -32.50 3.33
CA MET A 10 -3.20 -31.44 2.69
C MET A 10 -2.15 -30.44 2.19
N ASN A 11 -2.20 -30.12 0.90
CA ASN A 11 -1.33 -29.10 0.35
C ASN A 11 -1.69 -27.79 1.05
N ASP A 12 -0.72 -27.16 1.71
CA ASP A 12 -0.86 -25.92 2.48
C ASP A 12 -1.22 -24.69 1.63
N THR A 13 -1.54 -24.86 0.34
CA THR A 13 -1.59 -23.78 -0.66
C THR A 13 -2.98 -23.16 -0.87
N ASP A 14 -4.02 -23.64 -0.19
CA ASP A 14 -5.39 -23.10 -0.34
C ASP A 14 -5.80 -22.13 0.80
N TYR A 15 -4.95 -21.94 1.82
CA TYR A 15 -5.23 -21.02 2.93
C TYR A 15 -4.80 -19.56 2.67
N ASP A 16 -4.02 -19.30 1.61
CA ASP A 16 -3.30 -18.03 1.47
C ASP A 16 -4.16 -16.86 0.96
N ASN A 17 -5.44 -17.07 0.63
CA ASN A 17 -6.29 -16.04 0.01
C ASN A 17 -7.50 -15.63 0.85
N GLU A 18 -7.60 -16.06 2.10
CA GLU A 18 -8.67 -15.62 3.00
C GLU A 18 -8.32 -14.30 3.70
N ILE A 19 -9.30 -13.41 3.83
CA ILE A 19 -9.18 -12.21 4.67
C ILE A 19 -9.55 -12.59 6.09
N ILE A 20 -8.61 -12.43 7.02
CA ILE A 20 -8.80 -12.75 8.45
C ILE A 20 -8.97 -11.45 9.23
N ASP A 21 -10.13 -11.26 9.88
CA ASP A 21 -10.46 -10.04 10.63
C ASP A 21 -10.07 -10.19 12.12
N TYR A 22 -9.33 -9.21 12.66
CA TYR A 22 -8.85 -9.16 14.04
C TYR A 22 -9.51 -8.04 14.88
N GLY A 23 -10.56 -7.39 14.37
CA GLY A 23 -11.22 -6.27 15.03
C GLY A 23 -10.76 -4.94 14.45
N ASP A 24 -9.57 -4.46 14.83
CA ASP A 24 -9.04 -3.14 14.44
C ASP A 24 -8.19 -3.17 13.16
N TYR A 25 -7.81 -4.37 12.74
CA TYR A 25 -7.10 -4.65 11.49
C TYR A 25 -7.53 -6.00 10.92
N TYR A 26 -7.16 -6.27 9.67
CA TYR A 26 -7.31 -7.58 9.04
C TYR A 26 -6.01 -8.01 8.37
N SER A 27 -5.84 -9.32 8.18
CA SER A 27 -4.73 -9.89 7.42
C SER A 27 -5.19 -10.38 6.05
N TYR A 28 -4.35 -10.20 5.05
CA TYR A 28 -4.50 -10.79 3.72
C TYR A 28 -3.11 -11.10 3.14
N GLN A 29 -2.89 -12.35 2.70
CA GLN A 29 -1.59 -12.82 2.21
C GLN A 29 -0.41 -12.57 3.17
N GLY A 30 -0.67 -12.63 4.48
CA GLY A 30 0.34 -12.41 5.52
C GLY A 30 0.59 -10.93 5.87
N GLU A 31 0.01 -9.99 5.11
CA GLU A 31 0.13 -8.55 5.35
C GLU A 31 -1.02 -8.04 6.23
N LEU A 32 -0.73 -7.13 7.16
CA LEU A 32 -1.73 -6.51 8.03
C LEU A 32 -2.21 -5.19 7.45
N TYR A 33 -3.53 -4.98 7.44
CA TYR A 33 -4.20 -3.80 6.94
C TYR A 33 -5.10 -3.21 8.00
N ILE A 34 -5.13 -1.89 8.14
CA ILE A 34 -6.09 -1.26 9.05
C ILE A 34 -7.51 -1.58 8.60
N LYS A 35 -8.43 -1.78 9.55
CA LYS A 35 -9.82 -2.17 9.25
C LYS A 35 -10.48 -1.34 8.16
N GLN A 36 -10.23 -0.03 8.18
CA GLN A 36 -10.84 0.91 7.25
C GLN A 36 -10.22 0.87 5.85
N PHE A 37 -9.03 0.28 5.67
CA PHE A 37 -8.41 0.17 4.35
C PHE A 37 -9.28 -0.71 3.44
N PRO A 38 -9.66 -0.26 2.24
CA PRO A 38 -10.57 -1.00 1.38
C PRO A 38 -10.04 -2.40 1.01
N LYS A 39 -10.77 -3.45 1.40
CA LYS A 39 -10.41 -4.86 1.11
C LYS A 39 -10.15 -5.11 -0.38
N MET A 40 -10.94 -4.49 -1.25
CA MET A 40 -10.74 -4.59 -2.70
C MET A 40 -9.37 -4.06 -3.15
N TRP A 41 -8.80 -3.06 -2.49
CA TRP A 41 -7.46 -2.55 -2.80
C TRP A 41 -6.38 -3.46 -2.25
N ALA A 42 -6.58 -4.05 -1.06
CA ALA A 42 -5.66 -5.03 -0.49
C ALA A 42 -5.52 -6.28 -1.38
N THR A 43 -6.60 -6.71 -2.05
CA THR A 43 -6.57 -7.85 -2.97
C THR A 43 -6.25 -7.49 -4.42
N SER A 44 -5.94 -6.22 -4.72
CA SER A 44 -5.66 -5.75 -6.09
C SER A 44 -4.57 -4.68 -6.12
N HIS A 45 -3.46 -4.96 -5.43
CA HIS A 45 -2.24 -4.17 -5.61
C HIS A 45 -1.74 -4.35 -7.05
N VAL A 46 -1.34 -3.25 -7.67
CA VAL A 46 -0.49 -3.29 -8.86
C VAL A 46 0.87 -3.86 -8.43
N PRO A 47 1.54 -4.68 -9.25
CA PRO A 47 2.90 -5.15 -8.94
C PRO A 47 3.84 -4.00 -8.55
N GLU A 48 4.79 -4.28 -7.65
CA GLU A 48 5.73 -3.31 -7.08
C GLU A 48 5.08 -2.24 -6.19
N THR A 49 3.85 -2.46 -5.73
CA THR A 49 3.13 -1.57 -4.78
C THR A 49 2.64 -2.32 -3.54
N GLY A 50 2.23 -1.56 -2.52
CA GLY A 50 1.72 -2.15 -1.28
C GLY A 50 2.81 -2.63 -0.32
N PRO A 51 2.43 -3.12 0.86
CA PRO A 51 3.37 -3.39 1.95
C PRO A 51 4.34 -4.55 1.65
N GLY A 52 3.91 -5.56 0.88
CA GLY A 52 4.76 -6.72 0.58
C GLY A 52 5.80 -6.52 -0.52
N GLU A 53 5.57 -5.59 -1.46
CA GLU A 53 6.44 -5.41 -2.65
C GLU A 53 7.12 -4.04 -2.75
N CYS A 54 6.67 -3.04 -1.97
CA CYS A 54 7.24 -1.70 -2.01
C CYS A 54 7.78 -1.28 -0.62
N GLU A 55 9.11 -1.15 -0.52
CA GLU A 55 9.78 -0.74 0.73
C GLU A 55 9.25 0.59 1.29
N ASN A 56 8.96 1.56 0.41
CA ASN A 56 8.39 2.84 0.83
C ASN A 56 6.95 2.70 1.34
N CYS A 57 6.14 1.82 0.76
CA CYS A 57 4.80 1.53 1.27
C CYS A 57 4.89 0.81 2.61
N ASN A 58 5.80 -0.14 2.76
CA ASN A 58 6.01 -0.84 4.02
C ASN A 58 6.49 0.11 5.13
N PHE A 59 7.34 1.08 4.80
CA PHE A 59 7.91 2.02 5.76
C PHE A 59 7.02 3.23 6.03
N TYR A 60 6.69 4.02 5.00
CA TYR A 60 5.90 5.25 5.17
C TYR A 60 4.38 5.00 5.17
N GLY A 61 3.94 3.95 4.47
CA GLY A 61 2.54 3.60 4.33
C GLY A 61 1.99 2.69 5.45
N SER A 62 2.82 2.35 6.42
CA SER A 62 2.44 1.51 7.55
C SER A 62 2.63 2.24 8.88
N TRP A 63 1.80 1.87 9.85
CA TRP A 63 1.86 2.35 11.22
C TRP A 63 1.83 1.16 12.18
N ASN A 64 2.86 1.02 13.02
CA ASN A 64 3.05 -0.14 13.91
C ASN A 64 2.96 -1.51 13.19
N GLY A 65 3.41 -1.57 11.93
CA GLY A 65 3.37 -2.79 11.11
C GLY A 65 1.99 -3.06 10.47
N VAL A 66 1.02 -2.15 10.61
CA VAL A 66 -0.28 -2.21 9.94
C VAL A 66 -0.27 -1.25 8.76
N PHE A 67 -0.56 -1.75 7.57
CA PHE A 67 -0.67 -0.94 6.37
C PHE A 67 -1.88 -0.01 6.46
N ILE A 68 -1.63 1.30 6.37
CA ILE A 68 -2.66 2.35 6.45
C ILE A 68 -2.88 3.04 5.10
N GLY A 69 -1.93 2.96 4.17
CA GLY A 69 -2.12 3.45 2.80
C GLY A 69 -0.82 3.50 2.01
N TYR A 70 -0.90 3.93 0.75
CA TYR A 70 0.28 3.91 -0.14
C TYR A 70 1.27 5.02 0.19
N CYS A 71 2.57 4.79 -0.07
CA CYS A 71 3.54 5.88 -0.05
C CYS A 71 3.24 6.90 -1.16
N MET A 72 3.75 8.13 -1.01
CA MET A 72 3.59 9.21 -2.00
C MET A 72 3.96 8.78 -3.43
N ASN A 73 5.04 8.02 -3.61
CA ASN A 73 5.48 7.58 -4.95
C ASN A 73 4.45 6.66 -5.61
N CYS A 74 3.91 5.68 -4.88
CA CYS A 74 2.90 4.78 -5.43
C CYS A 74 1.57 5.51 -5.65
N ALA A 75 1.20 6.42 -4.73
CA ALA A 75 0.02 7.25 -4.88
C ALA A 75 0.10 8.11 -6.15
N ASP A 76 1.20 8.82 -6.37
CA ASP A 76 1.41 9.68 -7.55
C ASP A 76 1.53 8.87 -8.84
N TYR A 77 2.51 7.96 -8.91
CA TYR A 77 2.93 7.35 -10.17
C TYR A 77 2.11 6.13 -10.61
N VAL A 78 1.44 5.45 -9.68
CA VAL A 78 0.73 4.20 -9.98
C VAL A 78 -0.77 4.34 -9.86
N TYR A 79 -1.23 5.05 -8.82
CA TYR A 79 -2.66 5.20 -8.55
C TYR A 79 -3.22 6.57 -8.89
N GLU A 80 -2.40 7.51 -9.39
CA GLU A 80 -2.82 8.88 -9.75
C GLU A 80 -3.67 9.55 -8.66
N TYR A 81 -3.25 9.35 -7.40
CA TYR A 81 -3.91 9.79 -6.18
C TYR A 81 -5.33 9.25 -5.93
N GLN A 82 -5.82 8.31 -6.74
CA GLN A 82 -7.17 7.74 -6.60
C GLN A 82 -7.36 6.92 -5.31
N ARG A 83 -6.27 6.52 -4.66
CA ARG A 83 -6.25 5.74 -3.41
C ARG A 83 -5.70 6.55 -2.21
N GLY A 84 -5.74 7.88 -2.30
CA GLY A 84 -5.15 8.81 -1.34
C GLY A 84 -3.96 9.57 -1.93
N HIS A 85 -3.54 10.64 -1.27
CA HIS A 85 -2.42 11.49 -1.68
C HIS A 85 -1.05 10.84 -1.40
N GLY A 86 -1.05 9.85 -0.52
CA GLY A 86 0.09 9.04 -0.17
C GLY A 86 0.93 9.61 0.96
N PHE A 87 1.51 8.70 1.74
CA PHE A 87 2.26 9.02 2.94
C PHE A 87 3.70 9.43 2.60
N ILE A 88 4.13 10.55 3.19
CA ILE A 88 5.49 11.11 3.04
C ILE A 88 6.38 10.79 4.26
N THR A 89 5.76 10.58 5.42
CA THR A 89 6.39 10.03 6.62
C THR A 89 5.33 9.25 7.40
N HIS A 90 5.72 8.63 8.51
CA HIS A 90 4.84 7.81 9.34
C HIS A 90 3.62 8.62 9.78
N GLY A 91 2.42 8.17 9.37
CA GLY A 91 1.15 8.79 9.75
C GLY A 91 0.88 10.16 9.11
N GLU A 92 1.80 10.71 8.33
CA GLU A 92 1.63 12.01 7.66
C GLU A 92 1.44 11.83 6.16
N GLU A 93 0.25 12.18 5.69
CA GLU A 93 -0.12 12.14 4.28
C GLU A 93 0.17 13.49 3.60
N LEU A 94 0.65 13.44 2.36
CA LEU A 94 0.89 14.63 1.53
C LEU A 94 -0.31 15.57 1.53
N ASN A 95 -0.10 16.79 2.00
CA ASN A 95 -1.10 17.85 1.99
C ASN A 95 -0.78 18.82 0.84
N ASN A 96 -1.43 18.61 -0.30
CA ASN A 96 -1.31 19.48 -1.47
C ASN A 96 -2.71 19.78 -2.02
N GLU A 97 -3.14 21.03 -1.92
CA GLU A 97 -4.46 21.51 -2.35
C GLU A 97 -4.62 21.50 -3.88
N ASP A 98 -3.52 21.44 -4.64
CA ASP A 98 -3.56 21.35 -6.10
C ASP A 98 -3.94 19.94 -6.60
N ILE A 99 -3.93 18.94 -5.73
CA ILE A 99 -4.37 17.57 -6.04
C ILE A 99 -5.89 17.50 -5.82
N PRO A 100 -6.69 17.23 -6.87
CA PRO A 100 -8.14 17.28 -6.77
C PRO A 100 -8.76 16.05 -6.05
N GLN A 101 -7.98 14.99 -5.87
CA GLN A 101 -8.40 13.80 -5.14
C GLN A 101 -8.52 14.09 -3.65
N LEU A 102 -9.10 13.15 -2.92
CA LEU A 102 -9.21 13.23 -1.47
C LEU A 102 -8.05 12.47 -0.83
N ARG A 103 -7.62 12.98 0.32
CA ARG A 103 -6.64 12.35 1.20
C ARG A 103 -7.23 11.06 1.79
N ALA A 104 -6.39 10.08 2.09
CA ALA A 104 -6.75 8.91 2.89
C ALA A 104 -7.32 9.34 4.24
N MET A 105 -6.68 10.33 4.89
CA MET A 105 -7.12 10.94 6.15
C MET A 105 -8.50 11.61 6.07
N ASP A 106 -8.90 12.07 4.89
CA ASP A 106 -10.21 12.70 4.65
C ASP A 106 -11.23 11.71 4.06
N THR A 107 -10.87 10.43 3.93
CA THR A 107 -11.74 9.39 3.37
C THR A 107 -11.85 8.18 4.29
N TYR A 108 -11.14 7.09 3.99
CA TYR A 108 -11.27 5.85 4.72
C TYR A 108 -10.60 5.90 6.09
N LEU A 109 -9.57 6.74 6.29
CA LEU A 109 -8.97 6.96 7.61
C LEU A 109 -9.64 8.10 8.39
N TYR A 110 -10.79 8.61 7.93
CA TYR A 110 -11.46 9.71 8.61
C TYR A 110 -11.84 9.33 10.05
N GLY A 111 -11.33 10.11 11.01
CA GLY A 111 -11.57 9.90 12.44
C GLY A 111 -10.83 8.72 13.05
N VAL A 112 -9.89 8.11 12.33
CA VAL A 112 -9.01 7.07 12.88
C VAL A 112 -7.92 7.74 13.72
N GLU A 113 -7.81 7.34 14.98
CA GLU A 113 -6.70 7.72 15.86
C GLU A 113 -5.56 6.71 15.68
N LEU A 114 -4.54 7.04 14.88
CA LEU A 114 -3.45 6.11 14.56
C LEU A 114 -2.71 5.60 15.80
N ASP A 115 -2.62 6.42 16.85
CA ASP A 115 -1.97 6.04 18.12
C ASP A 115 -2.72 4.91 18.86
N GLU A 116 -4.00 4.71 18.58
CA GLU A 116 -4.79 3.60 19.13
C GLU A 116 -4.57 2.28 18.39
N ILE A 117 -3.93 2.31 17.21
CA ILE A 117 -3.57 1.11 16.45
C ILE A 117 -2.36 0.46 17.14
N ILE A 118 -2.66 -0.23 18.24
CA ILE A 118 -1.72 -1.06 18.97
C ILE A 118 -1.76 -2.44 18.32
N THR A 119 -0.71 -2.79 17.57
CA THR A 119 -0.52 -4.18 17.22
C THR A 119 -0.13 -4.92 18.48
N SER A 120 -1.04 -5.76 18.99
CA SER A 120 -0.79 -6.58 20.16
C SER A 120 0.24 -7.69 19.89
N THR A 121 1.01 -7.63 18.80
CA THR A 121 2.16 -8.50 18.58
C THR A 121 3.29 -8.01 19.49
N PRO A 122 3.53 -8.69 20.63
CA PRO A 122 4.66 -8.38 21.47
C PRO A 122 5.84 -9.12 20.85
N ASN A 123 6.54 -8.49 19.90
CA ASN A 123 7.93 -8.81 19.59
C ASN A 123 8.50 -7.84 18.55
N ARG A 124 8.72 -6.60 19.00
CA ARG A 124 9.86 -5.84 18.52
C ARG A 124 10.91 -5.69 19.62
N ASP A 125 11.04 -6.70 20.48
CA ASP A 125 12.18 -6.94 21.38
C ASP A 125 13.51 -7.13 20.62
N PHE A 126 13.58 -6.72 19.34
CA PHE A 126 14.79 -6.62 18.54
C PHE A 126 15.38 -5.19 18.52
N TYR A 127 14.77 -4.22 19.21
CA TYR A 127 15.38 -2.89 19.41
C TYR A 127 15.59 -2.53 20.89
N GLU A 128 15.64 -3.52 21.77
CA GLU A 128 16.14 -3.34 23.14
C GLU A 128 17.61 -3.76 23.19
N LEU A 129 18.48 -2.76 23.41
CA LEU A 129 19.87 -2.84 23.90
C LEU A 129 20.95 -3.36 22.94
N SER A 130 21.49 -2.43 22.15
CA SER A 130 22.95 -2.31 22.04
C SER A 130 23.37 -0.85 22.27
N ASP A 131 23.19 -0.40 23.51
CA ASP A 131 24.04 0.64 24.08
C ASP A 131 25.47 0.07 24.18
N SER A 132 26.19 0.04 23.07
CA SER A 132 27.65 0.00 23.12
C SER A 132 28.16 1.43 22.97
N GLU A 133 28.16 2.13 24.09
CA GLU A 133 29.04 3.28 24.30
C GLU A 133 30.49 2.80 24.12
N ASP A 134 31.08 3.05 22.96
CA ASP A 134 32.49 3.47 22.79
C ASP A 134 32.89 3.30 21.33
N SER A 135 33.02 4.41 20.60
CA SER A 135 34.27 4.75 19.93
C SER A 135 34.16 6.09 19.22
N LYS A 136 34.86 7.06 19.79
CA LYS A 136 35.36 8.22 19.08
C LYS A 136 36.28 7.74 17.97
N ASP A 137 35.94 7.95 16.69
CA ASP A 137 36.94 8.34 15.72
C ASP A 137 36.34 9.10 14.54
N SER A 138 36.67 10.38 14.49
CA SER A 138 36.36 11.34 13.44
C SER A 138 37.07 10.95 12.13
N LYS A 139 36.32 10.74 11.04
CA LYS A 139 36.85 10.89 9.68
C LYS A 139 35.90 11.68 8.80
N ASP A 140 36.32 12.92 8.59
CA ASP A 140 36.12 13.80 7.44
C ASP A 140 35.84 13.00 6.15
N SER A 141 34.58 12.95 5.70
CA SER A 141 34.21 12.44 4.38
C SER A 141 33.69 13.58 3.51
N LYS A 142 34.64 14.24 2.84
CA LYS A 142 34.38 14.99 1.62
C LYS A 142 34.31 14.00 0.46
N ASP A 143 33.14 13.48 0.14
CA ASP A 143 32.83 12.72 -1.08
C ASP A 143 31.29 12.58 -1.10
N SER A 144 30.54 12.81 -2.16
CA SER A 144 30.81 13.21 -3.54
C SER A 144 29.45 13.63 -4.13
N GLU A 145 29.36 14.83 -4.71
CA GLU A 145 28.13 15.31 -5.37
C GLU A 145 27.67 14.38 -6.53
N ASP A 146 28.59 13.54 -7.05
CA ASP A 146 28.34 12.57 -8.12
C ASP A 146 27.33 11.44 -7.79
N ASP A 147 27.10 11.11 -6.50
CA ASP A 147 26.14 10.05 -6.15
C ASP A 147 24.68 10.51 -6.16
N VAL A 148 24.42 11.81 -5.97
CA VAL A 148 23.07 12.37 -6.03
C VAL A 148 22.54 12.34 -7.46
N ASP A 149 23.38 12.70 -8.43
CA ASP A 149 23.01 12.66 -9.85
C ASP A 149 22.75 11.22 -10.33
N ARG A 150 23.54 10.25 -9.86
CA ARG A 150 23.30 8.83 -10.14
C ARG A 150 21.96 8.33 -9.60
N TYR A 151 21.53 8.82 -8.44
CA TYR A 151 20.23 8.49 -7.86
C TYR A 151 19.08 9.12 -8.67
N LEU A 152 19.20 10.40 -9.05
CA LEU A 152 18.19 11.10 -9.84
C LEU A 152 18.01 10.50 -11.23
N ASP A 153 19.08 10.04 -11.88
CA ASP A 153 18.98 9.37 -13.18
C ASP A 153 18.30 8.01 -13.10
N LYS A 154 18.51 7.24 -12.02
CA LYS A 154 17.75 6.00 -11.76
C LYS A 154 16.25 6.28 -11.59
N MET A 155 15.88 7.35 -10.88
CA MET A 155 14.47 7.76 -10.74
C MET A 155 13.85 8.17 -12.08
N LYS A 156 14.59 8.91 -12.92
CA LYS A 156 14.12 9.29 -14.26
C LYS A 156 13.95 8.09 -15.18
N GLU A 157 14.84 7.10 -15.10
CA GLU A 157 14.71 5.88 -15.89
C GLU A 157 13.51 5.04 -15.47
N HIS A 158 13.26 4.93 -14.16
CA HIS A 158 12.04 4.30 -13.62
C HIS A 158 10.78 4.99 -14.16
N LYS A 159 10.74 6.33 -14.15
CA LYS A 159 9.65 7.14 -14.72
C LYS A 159 9.43 6.89 -16.22
N ARG A 160 10.48 6.59 -16.98
CA ARG A 160 10.37 6.26 -18.42
C ARG A 160 9.81 4.86 -18.68
N ARG A 161 10.07 3.89 -17.79
CA ARG A 161 9.51 2.53 -17.92
C ARG A 161 8.01 2.53 -17.68
N TYR A 162 7.55 3.25 -16.66
CA TYR A 162 6.12 3.39 -16.35
C TYR A 162 5.34 4.09 -17.48
N ARG A 163 5.89 5.17 -18.06
CA ARG A 163 5.23 5.90 -19.15
C ARG A 163 5.09 5.11 -20.47
N ARG A 164 5.74 3.96 -20.60
CA ARG A 164 5.63 3.08 -21.78
C ARG A 164 4.54 2.02 -21.64
N SER A 165 4.03 1.76 -20.43
CA SER A 165 2.90 0.85 -20.20
C SER A 165 1.53 1.55 -20.26
N ASP A 166 1.49 2.88 -20.34
CA ASP A 166 0.27 3.67 -20.55
C ASP A 166 -0.20 3.61 -22.01
N GLU A 167 -0.46 2.42 -22.55
CA GLU A 167 -1.53 2.33 -23.54
C GLU A 167 -2.83 2.52 -22.74
N PRO A 168 -3.60 3.61 -22.96
CA PRO A 168 -4.82 3.83 -22.22
C PRO A 168 -5.74 2.64 -22.48
N TYR A 169 -6.04 1.87 -21.42
CA TYR A 169 -7.10 0.89 -21.45
C TYR A 169 -8.43 1.65 -21.55
N ILE A 170 -8.79 2.04 -22.77
CA ILE A 170 -10.09 2.59 -23.09
C ILE A 170 -11.10 1.47 -22.82
N GLN A 171 -11.69 1.48 -21.63
CA GLN A 171 -12.90 0.73 -21.36
C GLN A 171 -13.97 1.23 -22.32
N LYS A 172 -14.16 0.50 -23.42
CA LYS A 172 -15.30 0.68 -24.32
C LYS A 172 -16.55 0.30 -23.54
N THR A 173 -17.16 1.26 -22.85
CA THR A 173 -18.50 1.07 -22.31
C THR A 173 -19.45 0.88 -23.51
N PRO A 174 -20.24 -0.20 -23.57
CA PRO A 174 -21.28 -0.32 -24.57
C PRO A 174 -22.29 0.81 -24.36
N VAL A 175 -22.42 1.69 -25.35
CA VAL A 175 -23.48 2.69 -25.41
C VAL A 175 -24.79 1.93 -25.59
N THR A 176 -25.56 1.77 -24.52
CA THR A 176 -26.94 1.30 -24.62
C THR A 176 -27.81 2.53 -24.86
N ASP A 177 -28.21 2.72 -26.12
CA ASP A 177 -29.25 3.67 -26.52
C ASP A 177 -30.59 3.23 -25.91
N ASN A 178 -30.90 3.72 -24.71
CA ASN A 178 -32.25 3.63 -24.14
C ASN A 178 -33.08 4.82 -24.61
N SER A 179 -33.49 4.75 -25.88
CA SER A 179 -34.58 5.53 -26.44
C SER A 179 -35.92 4.96 -25.95
N CYS A 180 -36.35 5.36 -24.75
CA CYS A 180 -37.73 5.15 -24.32
C CYS A 180 -38.59 6.35 -24.72
N ASP A 181 -39.15 6.27 -25.93
CA ASP A 181 -40.47 6.82 -26.23
C ASP A 181 -41.52 6.13 -25.33
N ILE A 182 -42.62 6.84 -25.01
CA ILE A 182 -43.84 6.49 -24.22
C ILE A 182 -43.94 7.45 -23.01
N CYS A 183 -44.97 8.27 -22.78
CA CYS A 183 -46.28 8.44 -23.43
C CYS A 183 -46.87 9.81 -23.07
N SER A 184 -47.43 10.48 -24.08
CA SER A 184 -48.40 11.56 -23.90
C SER A 184 -49.80 10.95 -23.76
N ILE A 185 -50.40 10.97 -22.57
CA ILE A 185 -51.85 10.82 -22.41
C ILE A 185 -52.32 11.85 -21.38
N GLY A 186 -53.17 12.77 -21.82
CA GLY A 186 -53.78 13.76 -20.94
C GLY A 186 -54.68 14.74 -21.70
N LYS A 187 -55.81 14.27 -22.23
CA LYS A 187 -57.06 15.03 -22.37
C LYS A 187 -58.24 14.09 -22.23
#